data_AF-A0A6M1ZQZ2-F1
#
_entry.id   AF-A0A6M1ZQZ2-F1
#
_cell.length_a   1.000
_cell.length_b   1.000
_cell.length_c   1.000
_cell.angle_alpha   90.00
_cell.angle_beta   90.00
_cell.angle_gamma   90.00
#
_symmetry.space_group_name_H-M   'P 1'
#
loop_
_entity.id
_entity.type
_entity.pdbx_description
1 polymer ?
#
loop_
_entity_poly.entity_id
_entity_poly.type
_entity_poly.pdbx_seq_one_letter_code
_entity_poly.pdbx_strand_id
1 'polypeptide(L)'
;MTTPTIQKYQSPYLNENISQIIKSNTLKYNICRVAKTVNALAIFILITTITSFFSSSIEILVLGHIIIGASIPILGFGYIKINNLSKKYFNTKLLYTFIKEETLKLKTQNPTQIKNFLNSIDIKKPFSNDDLKKILPLIARYKYYTKKRDELNNEIDEMSKIQLNDIDQRLKLQKSIHSIYEKYLLKYKLKAAEIFYHINNLNEKRTLEKMGNIYPLNFDKRMASLFQGSDIYFIFNNDIRKKRKLDYLSFTTVDTSTIEQLSKYIFVT
;
A
#
# COMPACT_ATOMS: atom_id res chain seq x y z
N MET A 1 -6.45 13.85 -45.23
CA MET A 1 -5.64 13.05 -44.29
C MET A 1 -5.60 13.78 -42.95
N THR A 2 -6.40 13.35 -41.98
CA THR A 2 -6.39 13.90 -40.62
C THR A 2 -5.31 13.18 -39.81
N THR A 3 -4.29 13.91 -39.40
CA THR A 3 -3.27 13.44 -38.45
C THR A 3 -3.97 12.94 -37.19
N PRO A 4 -3.77 11.68 -36.77
CA PRO A 4 -4.34 11.22 -35.52
C PRO A 4 -3.72 12.03 -34.38
N THR A 5 -4.57 12.73 -33.63
CA THR A 5 -4.22 13.43 -32.41
C THR A 5 -3.59 12.40 -31.47
N ILE A 6 -2.25 12.43 -31.37
CA ILE A 6 -1.54 11.68 -30.33
C ILE A 6 -2.03 12.30 -29.02
N GLN A 7 -3.02 11.66 -28.38
CA GLN A 7 -3.33 11.93 -26.99
C GLN A 7 -1.99 11.79 -26.24
N LYS A 8 -1.46 12.91 -25.75
CA LYS A 8 -0.30 12.92 -24.86
C LYS A 8 -0.73 12.17 -23.60
N TYR A 9 -0.53 10.86 -23.61
CA TYR A 9 -0.93 10.00 -22.50
C TYR A 9 0.01 10.22 -21.32
N GLN A 10 -0.44 11.01 -20.35
CA GLN A 10 0.29 11.32 -19.14
C GLN A 10 0.37 10.10 -18.20
N SER A 11 1.47 10.00 -17.44
CA SER A 11 1.62 9.03 -16.35
C SER A 11 0.45 9.16 -15.35
N PRO A 12 -0.09 8.05 -14.80
CA PRO A 12 -1.17 8.10 -13.80
C PRO A 12 -0.75 8.85 -12.52
N TYR A 13 0.56 9.05 -12.35
CA TYR A 13 1.15 9.78 -11.24
C TYR A 13 1.18 11.30 -11.43
N LEU A 14 0.99 11.77 -12.65
CA LEU A 14 0.94 13.18 -13.02
C LEU A 14 -0.47 13.78 -12.92
N ASN A 15 -1.48 12.97 -12.56
CA ASN A 15 -2.87 13.38 -12.57
C ASN A 15 -3.09 14.71 -11.83
N GLU A 16 -3.42 15.74 -12.59
CA GLU A 16 -3.54 17.13 -12.14
C GLU A 16 -4.76 17.32 -11.22
N ASN A 17 -5.69 16.36 -11.19
CA ASN A 17 -6.93 16.47 -10.45
C ASN A 17 -6.90 15.84 -9.04
N ILE A 18 -5.80 16.06 -8.31
CA ILE A 18 -5.61 15.57 -6.92
C ILE A 18 -6.80 15.94 -6.02
N SER A 19 -7.36 17.15 -6.17
CA SER A 19 -8.53 17.60 -5.40
C SER A 19 -9.78 16.74 -5.65
N GLN A 20 -10.04 16.33 -6.89
CA GLN A 20 -11.15 15.43 -7.20
C GLN A 20 -10.94 14.03 -6.61
N ILE A 21 -9.70 13.52 -6.62
CA ILE A 21 -9.36 12.24 -5.99
C ILE A 21 -9.63 12.29 -4.49
N ILE A 22 -9.23 13.38 -3.80
CA ILE A 22 -9.50 13.58 -2.37
C ILE A 22 -11.00 13.61 -2.10
N LYS A 23 -11.78 14.38 -2.90
CA LYS A 23 -13.24 14.49 -2.74
C LYS A 23 -13.93 13.14 -2.94
N SER A 24 -13.59 12.43 -4.02
CA SER A 24 -14.15 11.11 -4.33
C SER A 24 -13.86 10.08 -3.24
N ASN A 25 -12.62 10.01 -2.75
CA ASN A 25 -12.25 9.08 -1.69
C ASN A 25 -12.86 9.46 -0.33
N THR A 26 -13.05 10.76 -0.06
CA THR A 26 -13.77 11.22 1.14
C THR A 26 -15.22 10.75 1.12
N LEU A 27 -15.90 10.91 -0.02
CA LEU A 27 -17.28 10.44 -0.19
C LEU A 27 -17.37 8.92 -0.02
N LYS A 28 -16.51 8.16 -0.72
CA LYS A 28 -16.47 6.69 -0.62
C LYS A 28 -16.17 6.19 0.79
N TYR A 29 -15.24 6.84 1.49
CA TYR A 29 -14.96 6.56 2.90
C TYR A 29 -16.19 6.79 3.78
N ASN A 30 -16.86 7.94 3.64
CA ASN A 30 -18.05 8.26 4.41
C ASN A 30 -19.18 7.25 4.17
N ILE A 31 -19.40 6.86 2.91
CA ILE A 31 -20.38 5.81 2.56
C ILE A 31 -20.02 4.49 3.23
N CYS A 32 -18.76 4.04 3.13
CA CYS A 32 -18.34 2.80 3.77
C CYS A 32 -18.44 2.87 5.30
N ARG A 33 -18.16 4.03 5.90
CA ARG A 33 -18.31 4.25 7.35
C ARG A 33 -19.76 4.09 7.79
N VAL A 34 -20.70 4.71 7.08
CA VAL A 34 -22.14 4.55 7.34
C VAL A 34 -22.56 3.09 7.15
N ALA A 35 -22.19 2.46 6.04
CA ALA A 35 -22.51 1.06 5.77
C ALA A 35 -21.96 0.10 6.84
N LYS A 36 -20.75 0.37 7.36
CA LYS A 36 -20.15 -0.38 8.45
C LYS A 36 -20.98 -0.28 9.73
N THR A 37 -21.45 0.93 10.08
CA THR A 37 -22.31 1.16 11.25
C THR A 37 -23.66 0.48 11.09
N VAL A 38 -24.29 0.59 9.92
CA VAL A 38 -25.57 -0.09 9.63
C VAL A 38 -25.42 -1.61 9.73
N ASN A 39 -24.36 -2.18 9.18
CA ASN A 39 -24.12 -3.62 9.25
C ASN A 39 -23.84 -4.08 10.70
N ALA A 40 -23.09 -3.30 11.49
CA ALA A 40 -22.90 -3.58 12.91
C ALA A 40 -24.22 -3.54 13.69
N LEU A 41 -25.10 -2.57 13.38
CA LEU A 41 -26.42 -2.48 13.98
C LEU A 41 -27.30 -3.68 13.59
N ALA A 42 -27.25 -4.12 12.33
CA ALA A 42 -27.98 -5.30 11.88
C ALA A 42 -27.52 -6.58 12.61
N ILE A 43 -26.21 -6.75 12.80
CA ILE A 43 -25.65 -7.85 13.60
C ILE A 43 -26.14 -7.75 15.05
N PHE A 44 -26.13 -6.55 15.64
CA PHE A 44 -26.61 -6.33 17.01
C PHE A 44 -28.09 -6.68 17.16
N ILE A 45 -28.96 -6.16 16.28
CA ILE A 45 -30.41 -6.47 16.29
C ILE A 45 -30.63 -7.97 16.13
N LEU A 46 -29.92 -8.61 15.20
CA LEU A 46 -30.04 -10.05 14.98
C LEU A 46 -29.68 -10.83 16.26
N ILE A 47 -28.58 -10.48 16.93
CA ILE A 47 -28.18 -11.11 18.19
C ILE A 47 -29.24 -10.85 19.27
N THR A 48 -29.70 -9.61 19.46
CA THR A 48 -30.67 -9.28 20.52
C THR A 48 -32.04 -9.93 20.31
N THR A 49 -32.56 -9.87 19.08
CA THR A 49 -33.80 -10.55 18.69
C THR A 49 -33.69 -12.04 18.99
N ILE A 50 -32.56 -12.68 18.67
CA ILE A 50 -32.42 -14.11 18.91
C ILE A 50 -32.21 -14.45 20.39
N THR A 51 -31.46 -13.64 21.15
CA THR A 51 -31.37 -13.81 22.61
C THR A 51 -32.74 -13.72 23.28
N SER A 52 -33.70 -12.97 22.71
CA SER A 52 -35.07 -12.90 23.23
C SER A 52 -35.94 -14.13 22.92
N PHE A 53 -35.55 -14.96 21.93
CA PHE A 53 -36.25 -16.20 21.58
C PHE A 53 -35.85 -17.41 22.43
N PHE A 54 -34.86 -17.31 23.32
CA PHE A 54 -34.47 -18.43 24.21
C PHE A 54 -35.54 -18.80 25.26
N SER A 55 -36.66 -18.06 25.31
CA SER A 55 -37.86 -18.37 26.11
C SER A 55 -38.96 -19.11 25.33
N SER A 56 -38.71 -19.49 24.07
CA SER A 56 -39.71 -20.12 23.18
C SER A 56 -39.46 -21.62 22.95
N SER A 57 -40.38 -22.30 22.25
CA SER A 57 -40.37 -23.76 22.07
C SER A 57 -39.11 -24.29 21.35
N ILE A 58 -38.81 -25.57 21.54
CA ILE A 58 -37.61 -26.25 20.99
C ILE A 58 -37.51 -26.10 19.46
N GLU A 59 -38.64 -26.11 18.74
CA GLU A 59 -38.66 -25.98 17.27
C GLU A 59 -38.26 -24.58 16.79
N ILE A 60 -38.69 -23.53 17.51
CA ILE A 60 -38.31 -22.14 17.24
C ILE A 60 -36.83 -21.93 17.58
N LEU A 61 -36.34 -22.59 18.63
CA LEU A 61 -34.94 -22.59 19.02
C LEU A 61 -34.05 -23.17 17.90
N VAL A 62 -34.43 -24.32 17.32
CA VAL A 62 -33.66 -24.98 16.24
C VAL A 62 -33.63 -24.11 14.97
N LEU A 63 -34.78 -23.55 14.57
CA LEU A 63 -34.85 -22.65 13.41
C LEU A 63 -34.02 -21.38 13.63
N GLY A 64 -34.04 -20.82 14.84
CA GLY A 64 -33.22 -19.69 15.25
C GLY A 64 -31.71 -19.98 15.13
N HIS A 65 -31.25 -21.16 15.56
CA HIS A 65 -29.84 -21.56 15.45
C HIS A 65 -29.37 -21.72 14.00
N ILE A 66 -30.22 -22.25 13.11
CA ILE A 66 -29.89 -22.39 11.68
C ILE A 66 -29.76 -20.99 11.04
N ILE A 67 -30.69 -20.08 11.35
CA ILE A 67 -30.63 -18.70 10.86
C ILE A 67 -29.37 -18.01 11.39
N ILE A 68 -28.98 -18.19 12.66
CA ILE A 68 -27.72 -17.67 13.23
C ILE A 68 -26.51 -18.21 12.46
N GLY A 69 -26.45 -19.54 12.32
CA GLY A 69 -25.33 -20.24 11.72
C GLY A 69 -25.05 -19.79 10.30
N ALA A 70 -26.09 -19.39 9.56
CA ALA A 70 -25.95 -18.84 8.22
C ALA A 70 -25.74 -17.33 8.18
N SER A 71 -26.50 -16.55 8.95
CA SER A 71 -26.56 -15.08 8.82
C SER A 71 -25.39 -14.36 9.48
N ILE A 72 -24.90 -14.81 10.64
CA ILE A 72 -23.77 -14.16 11.34
C ILE A 72 -22.49 -14.21 10.48
N PRO A 73 -22.09 -15.35 9.88
CA PRO A 73 -20.92 -15.39 9.00
C PRO A 73 -21.06 -14.47 7.77
N ILE A 74 -22.25 -14.41 7.16
CA ILE A 74 -22.50 -13.57 5.98
C ILE A 74 -22.38 -12.08 6.33
N LEU A 75 -23.06 -11.64 7.40
CA LEU A 75 -22.99 -10.24 7.87
C LEU A 75 -21.59 -9.88 8.35
N GLY A 76 -20.91 -10.79 9.05
CA GLY A 76 -19.53 -10.66 9.48
C GLY A 76 -18.55 -10.51 8.31
N PHE A 77 -18.68 -11.34 7.27
CA PHE A 77 -17.89 -11.21 6.04
C PHE A 77 -18.16 -9.86 5.35
N GLY A 78 -19.43 -9.47 5.23
CA GLY A 78 -19.82 -8.16 4.72
C GLY A 78 -19.17 -7.02 5.50
N TYR A 79 -19.16 -7.10 6.82
CA TYR A 79 -18.56 -6.10 7.70
C TYR A 79 -17.05 -6.00 7.48
N ILE A 80 -16.35 -7.14 7.43
CA ILE A 80 -14.90 -7.18 7.16
C ILE A 80 -14.57 -6.55 5.82
N LYS A 81 -15.34 -6.89 4.76
CA LYS A 81 -15.13 -6.34 3.41
C LYS A 81 -15.35 -4.83 3.37
N ILE A 82 -16.44 -4.34 3.96
CA ILE A 82 -16.74 -2.90 4.05
C ILE A 82 -15.67 -2.17 4.86
N ASN A 83 -15.22 -2.75 5.97
CA ASN A 83 -14.18 -2.18 6.81
C ASN A 83 -12.84 -2.06 6.06
N ASN A 84 -12.45 -3.09 5.31
CA ASN A 84 -11.24 -3.06 4.49
C ASN A 84 -11.32 -2.02 3.36
N LEU A 85 -12.49 -1.89 2.70
CA LEU A 85 -12.72 -0.84 1.71
C LEU A 85 -12.66 0.55 2.34
N SER A 86 -13.30 0.75 3.50
CA SER A 86 -13.26 2.00 4.25
C SER A 86 -11.83 2.42 4.57
N LYS A 87 -11.02 1.52 5.14
CA LYS A 87 -9.59 1.74 5.41
C LYS A 87 -8.82 2.11 4.15
N LYS A 88 -9.07 1.41 3.03
CA LYS A 88 -8.43 1.70 1.74
C LYS A 88 -8.74 3.13 1.27
N TYR A 89 -10.00 3.55 1.28
CA TYR A 89 -10.39 4.91 0.86
C TYR A 89 -9.85 5.99 1.79
N PHE A 90 -9.86 5.74 3.10
CA PHE A 90 -9.27 6.66 4.08
C PHE A 90 -7.76 6.84 3.86
N ASN A 91 -7.01 5.74 3.70
CA ASN A 91 -5.57 5.79 3.47
C ASN A 91 -5.25 6.48 2.13
N THR A 92 -6.06 6.22 1.09
CA THR A 92 -5.91 6.91 -0.20
C THR A 92 -6.16 8.41 -0.04
N LYS A 93 -7.20 8.81 0.68
CA LYS A 93 -7.45 10.22 1.00
C LYS A 93 -6.24 10.86 1.68
N LEU A 94 -5.72 10.25 2.76
CA LEU A 94 -4.58 10.77 3.50
C LEU A 94 -3.33 10.95 2.62
N LEU A 95 -3.03 9.94 1.78
CA LEU A 95 -1.95 10.02 0.80
C LEU A 95 -2.10 11.24 -0.11
N TYR A 96 -3.26 11.41 -0.74
CA TYR A 96 -3.45 12.50 -1.70
C TYR A 96 -3.55 13.87 -1.04
N THR A 97 -4.04 13.96 0.20
CA THR A 97 -3.97 15.19 1.00
C THR A 97 -2.50 15.59 1.23
N PHE A 98 -1.66 14.66 1.68
CA PHE A 98 -0.22 14.91 1.85
C PHE A 98 0.43 15.34 0.54
N ILE A 99 0.16 14.63 -0.57
CA ILE A 99 0.72 14.98 -1.88
C ILE A 99 0.33 16.41 -2.26
N LYS A 100 -0.93 16.80 -2.05
CA LYS A 100 -1.42 18.15 -2.37
C LYS A 100 -0.65 19.21 -1.57
N GLU A 101 -0.57 19.05 -0.25
CA GLU A 101 0.10 19.99 0.64
C GLU A 101 1.59 20.10 0.34
N GLU A 102 2.27 18.96 0.18
CA GLU A 102 3.70 18.92 -0.13
C GLU A 102 3.98 19.49 -1.53
N THR A 103 3.12 19.22 -2.51
CA THR A 103 3.24 19.83 -3.84
C THR A 103 3.11 21.35 -3.78
N LEU A 104 2.19 21.89 -2.97
CA LEU A 104 2.04 23.33 -2.78
C LEU A 104 3.30 23.95 -2.15
N LYS A 105 3.89 23.29 -1.14
CA LYS A 105 5.16 23.70 -0.55
C LYS A 105 6.32 23.67 -1.56
N LEU A 106 6.38 22.63 -2.40
CA LEU A 106 7.41 22.51 -3.44
C LEU A 106 7.26 23.59 -4.51
N LYS A 107 6.04 24.02 -4.83
CA LYS A 107 5.80 25.11 -5.81
C LYS A 107 6.37 26.46 -5.36
N THR A 108 6.47 26.70 -4.05
CA THR A 108 7.04 27.93 -3.49
C THR A 108 8.55 27.86 -3.29
N GLN A 109 9.18 26.70 -3.51
CA GLN A 109 10.63 26.53 -3.39
C GLN A 109 11.37 27.03 -4.64
N ASN A 110 12.61 27.49 -4.44
CA ASN A 110 13.47 27.88 -5.54
C ASN A 110 13.81 26.64 -6.41
N PRO A 111 13.77 26.72 -7.75
CA PRO A 111 14.20 25.64 -8.65
C PRO A 111 15.55 24.99 -8.27
N THR A 112 16.50 25.75 -7.74
CA THR A 112 17.79 25.21 -7.26
C THR A 112 17.61 24.26 -6.08
N GLN A 113 16.69 24.53 -5.15
CA GLN A 113 16.41 23.63 -4.03
C GLN A 113 15.81 22.31 -4.52
N ILE A 114 14.92 22.38 -5.51
CA ILE A 114 14.34 21.18 -6.14
C ILE A 114 15.44 20.35 -6.82
N LYS A 115 16.35 21.00 -7.56
CA LYS A 115 17.50 20.33 -8.19
C LYS A 115 18.43 19.70 -7.16
N ASN A 116 18.74 20.40 -6.07
CA ASN A 116 19.56 19.87 -4.98
C ASN A 116 18.91 18.64 -4.34
N PHE A 117 17.58 18.66 -4.12
CA PHE A 117 16.85 17.50 -3.65
C PHE A 117 16.96 16.32 -4.63
N LEU A 118 16.73 16.55 -5.94
CA LEU A 118 16.85 15.50 -6.96
C LEU A 118 18.26 14.90 -7.00
N ASN A 119 19.29 15.74 -6.90
CA ASN A 119 20.68 15.28 -6.81
C ASN A 119 20.92 14.44 -5.55
N SER A 120 20.32 14.81 -4.41
CA SER A 120 20.47 14.05 -3.15
C SER A 120 19.85 12.66 -3.17
N ILE A 121 18.96 12.39 -4.15
CA ILE A 121 18.37 11.08 -4.37
C ILE A 121 18.91 10.44 -5.65
N ASP A 122 20.08 10.85 -6.14
CA ASP A 122 20.77 10.31 -7.33
C ASP A 122 20.04 10.52 -8.68
N ILE A 123 19.19 11.55 -8.77
CA ILE A 123 18.58 11.97 -10.04
C ILE A 123 19.39 13.13 -10.62
N LYS A 124 20.31 12.81 -11.53
CA LYS A 124 21.24 13.77 -12.17
C LYS A 124 20.76 14.31 -13.53
N LYS A 125 19.57 13.91 -13.98
CA LYS A 125 19.04 14.30 -15.29
C LYS A 125 18.73 15.82 -15.33
N PRO A 126 19.10 16.54 -16.40
CA PRO A 126 18.65 17.92 -16.58
C PRO A 126 17.13 17.93 -16.85
N PHE A 127 16.40 18.72 -16.08
CA PHE A 127 14.97 18.98 -16.28
C PHE A 127 14.75 20.39 -16.84
N SER A 128 13.89 20.51 -17.84
CA SER A 128 13.36 21.82 -18.26
C SER A 128 12.45 22.41 -17.18
N ASN A 129 12.20 23.72 -17.22
CA ASN A 129 11.28 24.36 -16.26
C ASN A 129 9.85 23.78 -16.33
N ASP A 130 9.42 23.34 -17.51
CA ASP A 130 8.12 22.70 -17.68
C ASP A 130 8.09 21.28 -17.11
N ASP A 131 9.19 20.55 -17.19
CA ASP A 131 9.32 19.24 -16.54
C ASP A 131 9.35 19.37 -15.02
N LEU A 132 10.03 20.41 -14.50
CA LEU A 132 10.07 20.70 -13.07
C LEU A 132 8.67 20.86 -12.47
N LYS A 133 7.72 21.47 -13.18
CA LYS A 133 6.32 21.57 -12.72
C LYS A 133 5.63 20.21 -12.65
N LYS A 134 5.88 19.34 -13.62
CA LYS A 134 5.29 17.99 -13.70
C LYS A 134 5.85 17.04 -12.64
N ILE A 135 7.11 17.21 -12.25
CA ILE A 135 7.73 16.30 -11.27
C ILE A 135 7.34 16.61 -9.83
N LEU A 136 6.83 17.81 -9.50
CA LEU A 136 6.54 18.17 -8.09
C LEU A 136 5.58 17.17 -7.41
N PRO A 137 4.47 16.73 -8.05
CA PRO A 137 3.62 15.68 -7.48
C PRO A 137 4.34 14.34 -7.32
N LEU A 138 5.32 14.02 -8.18
CA LEU A 138 6.14 12.81 -8.05
C LEU A 138 7.11 12.92 -6.88
N ILE A 139 7.78 14.06 -6.72
CA ILE A 139 8.64 14.34 -5.57
C ILE A 139 7.83 14.25 -4.27
N ALA A 140 6.63 14.82 -4.22
CA ALA A 140 5.74 14.72 -3.08
C ALA A 140 5.36 13.26 -2.75
N ARG A 141 5.07 12.42 -3.77
CA ARG A 141 4.83 10.98 -3.58
C ARG A 141 6.08 10.25 -3.08
N TYR A 142 7.24 10.58 -3.61
CA TYR A 142 8.51 10.00 -3.18
C TYR A 142 8.74 10.28 -1.70
N LYS A 143 8.66 11.56 -1.30
CA LYS A 143 8.79 12.00 0.09
C LYS A 143 7.78 11.32 1.02
N TYR A 144 6.54 11.12 0.57
CA TYR A 144 5.53 10.41 1.36
C TYR A 144 5.97 8.97 1.68
N TYR A 145 6.39 8.22 0.64
CA TYR A 145 6.74 6.81 0.82
C TYR A 145 8.05 6.64 1.60
N THR A 146 9.04 7.51 1.41
CA THR A 146 10.25 7.48 2.23
C THR A 146 9.94 7.84 3.68
N LYS A 147 9.14 8.89 3.93
CA LYS A 147 8.70 9.25 5.29
C LYS A 147 7.99 8.09 5.98
N LYS A 148 7.05 7.42 5.30
CA LYS A 148 6.33 6.27 5.86
C LYS A 148 7.24 5.07 6.13
N ARG A 149 8.25 4.84 5.29
CA ARG A 149 9.28 3.82 5.55
C ARG A 149 10.08 4.18 6.80
N ASP A 150 10.52 5.43 6.92
CA ASP A 150 11.36 5.89 8.02
C ASP A 150 10.61 5.88 9.36
N GLU A 151 9.33 6.28 9.37
CA GLU A 151 8.44 6.14 10.53
C GLU A 151 8.34 4.68 11.00
N LEU A 152 8.21 3.72 10.08
CA LEU A 152 8.14 2.29 10.42
C LEU A 152 9.50 1.72 10.84
N ASN A 153 10.60 2.19 10.28
CA ASN A 153 11.94 1.81 10.75
C ASN A 153 12.11 2.25 12.21
N ASN A 154 11.73 3.48 12.55
CA ASN A 154 11.80 3.97 13.91
C ASN A 154 10.90 3.15 14.86
N GLU A 155 9.67 2.83 14.44
CA GLU A 155 8.77 1.96 15.21
C GLU A 155 9.41 0.58 15.46
N ILE A 156 10.04 0.00 14.44
CA ILE A 156 10.75 -1.28 14.57
C ILE A 156 11.97 -1.16 15.49
N ASP A 157 12.73 -0.07 15.41
CA ASP A 157 13.89 0.17 16.27
C ASP A 157 13.48 0.35 17.74
N GLU A 158 12.36 1.03 18.00
CA GLU A 158 11.77 1.16 19.33
C GLU A 158 11.28 -0.20 19.85
N MET A 159 10.55 -0.96 19.03
CA MET A 159 10.10 -2.30 19.37
C MET A 159 11.27 -3.25 19.66
N SER A 160 12.36 -3.16 18.90
CA SER A 160 13.53 -4.02 19.04
C SER A 160 14.33 -3.75 20.32
N LYS A 161 14.18 -2.56 20.92
CA LYS A 161 14.79 -2.20 22.21
C LYS A 161 14.02 -2.73 23.42
N ILE A 162 12.79 -3.22 23.23
CA ILE A 162 11.98 -3.76 24.32
C ILE A 162 12.64 -5.05 24.85
N GLN A 163 13.13 -4.99 26.08
CA GLN A 163 13.67 -6.17 26.76
C GLN A 163 12.54 -6.95 27.42
N LEU A 164 12.42 -8.22 27.03
CA LEU A 164 11.40 -9.14 27.55
C LEU A 164 12.10 -10.37 28.13
N ASN A 165 11.72 -10.75 29.35
CA ASN A 165 12.30 -11.89 30.06
C ASN A 165 11.68 -13.22 29.63
N ASP A 166 10.43 -13.19 29.19
CA ASP A 166 9.69 -14.38 28.75
C ASP A 166 9.98 -14.72 27.27
N ILE A 167 10.13 -16.01 26.96
CA ILE A 167 10.46 -16.48 25.61
C ILE A 167 9.26 -16.32 24.67
N ASP A 168 8.05 -16.61 25.13
CA ASP A 168 6.84 -16.53 24.30
C ASP A 168 6.53 -15.08 23.93
N GLN A 169 6.70 -14.15 24.88
CA GLN A 169 6.57 -12.71 24.63
C GLN A 169 7.63 -12.19 23.64
N ARG A 170 8.89 -12.64 23.76
CA ARG A 170 9.95 -12.30 22.78
C ARG A 170 9.59 -12.77 21.38
N LEU A 171 9.11 -14.00 21.24
CA LEU A 171 8.70 -14.54 19.95
C LEU A 171 7.51 -13.77 19.36
N LYS A 172 6.50 -13.43 20.17
CA LYS A 172 5.36 -12.61 19.73
C LYS A 172 5.81 -11.22 19.24
N LEU A 173 6.76 -10.60 19.93
CA LEU A 173 7.34 -9.32 19.53
C LEU A 173 8.07 -9.44 18.18
N GLN A 174 8.94 -10.45 18.02
CA GLN A 174 9.64 -10.71 16.75
C GLN A 174 8.67 -10.94 15.59
N LYS A 175 7.60 -11.73 15.79
CA LYS A 175 6.55 -11.94 14.78
C LYS A 175 5.84 -10.64 14.39
N SER A 176 5.66 -9.74 15.36
CA SER A 176 5.04 -8.43 15.14
C SER A 176 5.96 -7.51 14.34
N ILE A 177 7.23 -7.39 14.74
CA ILE A 177 8.28 -6.65 14.02
C ILE A 177 8.37 -7.15 12.57
N HIS A 178 8.48 -8.47 12.39
CA HIS A 178 8.54 -9.10 11.06
C HIS A 178 7.32 -8.76 10.21
N SER A 179 6.13 -8.84 10.79
CA SER A 179 4.89 -8.49 10.08
C SER A 179 4.86 -7.02 9.66
N ILE A 180 5.40 -6.10 10.46
CA ILE A 180 5.50 -4.69 10.10
C ILE A 180 6.50 -4.51 8.96
N TYR A 181 7.67 -5.13 9.10
CA TYR A 181 8.77 -5.08 8.15
C TYR A 181 8.36 -5.53 6.75
N GLU A 182 7.86 -6.76 6.62
CA GLU A 182 7.53 -7.33 5.31
C GLU A 182 6.28 -6.74 4.68
N LYS A 183 5.22 -6.49 5.46
CA LYS A 183 3.93 -6.07 4.89
C LYS A 183 3.91 -4.59 4.52
N TYR A 184 4.66 -3.76 5.23
CA TYR A 184 4.58 -2.31 5.09
C TYR A 184 5.91 -1.68 4.69
N LEU A 185 6.99 -1.96 5.41
CA LEU A 185 8.26 -1.25 5.23
C LEU A 185 8.86 -1.50 3.84
N LEU A 186 9.08 -2.78 3.50
CA LEU A 186 9.58 -3.16 2.18
C LEU A 186 8.62 -2.75 1.05
N LYS A 187 7.31 -2.81 1.30
CA LYS A 187 6.30 -2.34 0.34
C LYS A 187 6.44 -0.84 0.04
N TYR A 188 6.66 0.00 1.05
CA TYR A 188 6.89 1.42 0.84
C TYR A 188 8.22 1.71 0.12
N LYS A 189 9.25 0.90 0.39
CA LYS A 189 10.51 0.97 -0.36
C LYS A 189 10.32 0.68 -1.85
N LEU A 190 9.57 -0.38 -2.20
CA LEU A 190 9.21 -0.69 -3.59
C LEU A 190 8.36 0.41 -4.24
N LYS A 191 7.44 1.02 -3.49
CA LYS A 191 6.65 2.17 -3.98
C LYS A 191 7.52 3.41 -4.21
N ALA A 192 8.49 3.69 -3.35
CA ALA A 192 9.45 4.76 -3.58
C ALA A 192 10.30 4.50 -4.84
N ALA A 193 10.68 3.25 -5.11
CA ALA A 193 11.39 2.84 -6.33
C ALA A 193 10.55 3.04 -7.59
N GLU A 194 9.26 2.71 -7.56
CA GLU A 194 8.31 3.02 -8.64
C GLU A 194 8.23 4.53 -8.92
N ILE A 195 8.16 5.36 -7.88
CA ILE A 195 8.11 6.82 -8.08
C ILE A 195 9.44 7.36 -8.59
N PHE A 196 10.57 6.90 -8.05
CA PHE A 196 11.92 7.24 -8.53
C PHE A 196 12.05 6.96 -10.03
N TYR A 197 11.56 5.81 -10.47
CA TYR A 197 11.53 5.44 -11.88
C TYR A 197 10.75 6.44 -12.74
N HIS A 198 9.56 6.85 -12.28
CA HIS A 198 8.75 7.84 -12.98
C HIS A 198 9.35 9.24 -13.00
N ILE A 199 10.08 9.66 -11.96
CA ILE A 199 10.78 10.96 -11.98
C ILE A 199 11.84 10.94 -13.09
N ASN A 200 12.59 9.84 -13.24
CA ASN A 200 13.55 9.68 -14.33
C ASN A 200 12.89 9.54 -15.72
N ASN A 201 11.67 9.00 -15.78
CA ASN A 201 10.95 8.65 -16.99
C ASN A 201 9.50 9.21 -16.98
N LEU A 202 9.35 10.51 -17.17
CA LEU A 202 8.06 11.22 -16.98
C LEU A 202 6.89 10.70 -17.83
N ASN A 203 7.18 10.13 -19.00
CA ASN A 203 6.17 9.62 -19.93
C ASN A 203 5.82 8.14 -19.72
N GLU A 204 6.47 7.49 -18.76
CA GLU A 204 6.34 6.06 -18.54
C GLU A 204 5.09 5.70 -17.74
N LYS A 205 4.50 4.54 -18.03
CA LYS A 205 3.21 4.09 -17.51
C LYS A 205 3.27 2.76 -16.76
N ARG A 206 4.43 2.09 -16.78
CA ARG A 206 4.67 0.89 -15.99
C ARG A 206 4.48 1.20 -14.51
N THR A 207 3.73 0.35 -13.83
CA THR A 207 3.49 0.43 -12.39
C THR A 207 3.99 -0.84 -11.72
N LEU A 208 4.25 -0.80 -10.43
CA LEU A 208 4.72 -1.98 -9.68
C LEU A 208 3.77 -3.17 -9.87
N GLU A 209 2.45 -2.91 -9.84
CA GLU A 209 1.37 -3.90 -10.04
C GLU A 209 1.38 -4.50 -11.45
N LYS A 210 1.78 -3.75 -12.47
CA LYS A 210 1.95 -4.26 -13.83
C LYS A 210 3.23 -5.09 -13.97
N MET A 211 4.26 -4.79 -13.17
CA MET A 211 5.52 -5.53 -13.21
C MET A 211 5.43 -6.87 -12.49
N GLY A 212 4.65 -6.97 -11.42
CA GLY A 212 4.57 -8.17 -10.61
C GLY A 212 3.76 -8.00 -9.33
N ASN A 213 3.84 -9.02 -8.47
CA ASN A 213 3.11 -9.10 -7.22
C ASN A 213 4.07 -9.26 -6.03
N ILE A 214 3.76 -8.56 -4.94
CA ILE A 214 4.46 -8.73 -3.66
C ILE A 214 3.89 -9.97 -2.97
N TYR A 215 4.77 -10.84 -2.48
CA TYR A 215 4.43 -12.07 -1.78
C TYR A 215 4.96 -12.01 -0.34
N PRO A 216 4.30 -11.24 0.55
CA PRO A 216 4.74 -11.13 1.94
C PRO A 216 4.45 -12.44 2.68
N LEU A 217 5.41 -12.93 3.43
CA LEU A 217 5.29 -14.12 4.26
C LEU A 217 5.13 -13.72 5.73
N ASN A 218 4.42 -14.56 6.50
CA ASN A 218 4.50 -14.46 7.95
C ASN A 218 5.88 -14.97 8.40
N PHE A 219 6.25 -14.66 9.65
CA PHE A 219 7.58 -14.98 10.19
C PHE A 219 7.94 -16.46 10.02
N ASP A 220 7.05 -17.37 10.43
CA ASP A 220 7.30 -18.81 10.38
C ASP A 220 7.54 -19.29 8.93
N LYS A 221 6.73 -18.81 7.97
CA LYS A 221 6.92 -19.14 6.55
C LYS A 221 8.18 -18.50 5.98
N ARG A 222 8.56 -17.27 6.36
CA ARG A 222 9.80 -16.65 5.90
C ARG A 222 11.00 -17.45 6.38
N MET A 223 11.03 -17.82 7.66
CA MET A 223 12.12 -18.64 8.21
C MET A 223 12.23 -19.96 7.45
N ALA A 224 11.13 -20.69 7.28
CA ALA A 224 11.13 -21.93 6.49
C ALA A 224 11.63 -21.73 5.05
N SER A 225 11.18 -20.65 4.40
CA SER A 225 11.58 -20.30 3.03
C SER A 225 13.08 -20.02 2.92
N LEU A 226 13.67 -19.31 3.89
CA LEU A 226 15.11 -19.04 3.94
C LEU A 226 15.90 -20.34 4.14
N PHE A 227 15.47 -21.22 5.04
CA PHE A 227 16.10 -22.53 5.24
C PHE A 227 16.04 -23.42 4.01
N GLN A 228 14.98 -23.31 3.21
CA GLN A 228 14.82 -24.05 1.95
C GLN A 228 15.49 -23.38 0.75
N GLY A 229 16.16 -22.23 0.95
CA GLY A 229 16.79 -21.45 -0.13
C GLY A 229 15.81 -20.72 -1.05
N SER A 230 14.50 -20.75 -0.78
CA SER A 230 13.46 -20.08 -1.56
C SER A 230 13.21 -18.66 -1.06
N ASP A 231 14.20 -17.77 -1.15
CA ASP A 231 14.01 -16.39 -0.70
C ASP A 231 13.21 -15.56 -1.72
N ILE A 232 11.89 -15.65 -1.75
CA ILE A 232 11.04 -14.94 -2.73
C ILE A 232 10.26 -13.83 -2.03
N TYR A 233 10.27 -12.62 -2.60
CA TYR A 233 9.46 -11.51 -2.08
C TYR A 233 8.66 -10.77 -3.16
N PHE A 234 9.23 -10.54 -4.34
CA PHE A 234 8.51 -9.91 -5.46
C PHE A 234 8.55 -10.81 -6.67
N ILE A 235 7.39 -11.21 -7.17
CA ILE A 235 7.27 -12.15 -8.28
C ILE A 235 6.87 -11.37 -9.53
N PHE A 236 7.68 -11.41 -10.59
CA PHE A 236 7.36 -10.72 -11.84
C PHE A 236 6.16 -11.37 -12.54
N ASN A 237 5.42 -10.60 -13.33
CA ASN A 237 4.39 -11.14 -14.21
C ASN A 237 5.02 -11.89 -15.40
N ASN A 238 4.37 -12.92 -15.92
CA ASN A 238 4.94 -13.84 -16.92
C ASN A 238 5.54 -13.14 -18.16
N ASP A 239 4.89 -12.09 -18.67
CA ASP A 239 5.39 -11.34 -19.83
C ASP A 239 6.69 -10.59 -19.52
N ILE A 240 6.86 -10.16 -18.27
CA ILE A 240 8.07 -9.51 -17.78
C ILE A 240 9.17 -10.55 -17.53
N ARG A 241 8.83 -11.70 -16.93
CA ARG A 241 9.76 -12.82 -16.70
C ARG A 241 10.43 -13.25 -18.00
N LYS A 242 9.62 -13.52 -19.03
CA LYS A 242 10.09 -13.95 -20.35
C LYS A 242 11.09 -12.97 -20.97
N LYS A 243 10.84 -11.67 -20.83
CA LYS A 243 11.73 -10.62 -21.36
C LYS A 243 13.03 -10.48 -20.57
N ARG A 244 12.99 -10.69 -19.26
CA ARG A 244 14.11 -10.34 -18.35
C ARG A 244 14.92 -11.54 -17.89
N LYS A 245 14.45 -12.77 -18.15
CA LYS A 245 15.04 -14.02 -17.62
C LYS A 245 15.21 -13.97 -16.09
N LEU A 246 14.31 -13.26 -15.41
CA LEU A 246 14.30 -13.08 -13.97
C LEU A 246 12.87 -13.30 -13.47
N ASP A 247 12.69 -14.34 -12.64
CA ASP A 247 11.37 -14.74 -12.18
C ASP A 247 10.89 -13.94 -10.97
N TYR A 248 11.82 -13.55 -10.09
CA TYR A 248 11.52 -12.86 -8.85
C TYR A 248 12.68 -11.98 -8.35
N LEU A 249 12.39 -11.12 -7.37
CA LEU A 249 13.36 -10.50 -6.47
C LEU A 249 13.23 -11.13 -5.08
N SER A 250 14.38 -11.36 -4.47
CA SER A 250 14.48 -11.97 -3.15
C SER A 250 14.14 -10.97 -2.03
N PHE A 251 13.78 -11.45 -0.84
CA PHE A 251 13.61 -10.56 0.32
C PHE A 251 14.92 -9.82 0.59
N THR A 252 16.04 -10.52 0.67
CA THR A 252 17.36 -9.92 0.92
C THR A 252 17.72 -8.89 -0.14
N THR A 253 17.39 -9.15 -1.41
CA THR A 253 17.61 -8.19 -2.50
C THR A 253 16.80 -6.92 -2.27
N VAL A 254 15.51 -7.04 -1.94
CA VAL A 254 14.63 -5.89 -1.70
C VAL A 254 15.04 -5.14 -0.45
N ASP A 255 15.50 -5.85 0.57
CA ASP A 255 15.96 -5.35 1.84
C ASP A 255 17.25 -4.53 1.75
N THR A 256 18.27 -5.05 1.06
CA THR A 256 19.61 -4.45 1.02
C THR A 256 19.79 -3.40 -0.09
N SER A 257 19.06 -3.52 -1.20
CA SER A 257 19.26 -2.63 -2.36
C SER A 257 18.80 -1.20 -2.11
N THR A 258 19.46 -0.21 -2.71
CA THR A 258 18.97 1.19 -2.69
C THR A 258 17.67 1.34 -3.49
N ILE A 259 16.96 2.46 -3.29
CA ILE A 259 15.73 2.76 -4.05
C ILE A 259 16.04 2.85 -5.56
N GLU A 260 17.17 3.43 -5.93
CA GLU A 260 17.65 3.49 -7.32
C GLU A 260 17.90 2.09 -7.89
N GLN A 261 18.64 1.25 -7.16
CA GLN A 261 18.94 -0.12 -7.58
C GLN A 261 17.65 -0.92 -7.76
N LEU A 262 16.70 -0.82 -6.82
CA LEU A 262 15.40 -1.47 -6.94
C LEU A 262 14.60 -0.96 -8.14
N SER A 263 14.62 0.34 -8.39
CA SER A 263 14.00 0.90 -9.58
C SER A 263 14.57 0.27 -10.85
N LYS A 264 15.90 0.13 -10.93
CA LYS A 264 16.57 -0.54 -12.05
C LYS A 264 16.18 -2.02 -12.13
N TYR A 265 16.26 -2.74 -11.01
CA TYR A 265 15.88 -4.15 -10.94
C TYR A 265 14.44 -4.41 -11.30
N ILE A 266 13.51 -3.48 -11.09
CA ILE A 266 12.09 -3.70 -11.39
C ILE A 266 11.74 -3.21 -12.80
N PHE A 267 12.25 -2.05 -13.22
CA PHE A 267 11.72 -1.32 -14.37
C PHE A 267 12.68 -1.17 -15.55
N VAL A 268 13.99 -1.41 -15.38
CA VAL A 268 14.94 -1.25 -16.49
C VAL A 268 15.09 -2.56 -17.27
N THR A 269 14.91 -2.45 -18.58
CA THR A 269 15.19 -3.46 -19.61
C THR A 269 16.23 -2.89 -20.53
#